data_AF-A0A0A0MSZ3-F1
#
_entry.id   AF-A0A0A0MSZ3-F1
#
_cell.length_a   1.000
_cell.length_b   1.000
_cell.length_c   1.000
_cell.angle_alpha   90.00
_cell.angle_beta   90.00
_cell.angle_gamma   90.00
#
_symmetry.space_group_name_H-M   'P 1'
#
loop_
_entity.id
_entity.type
_entity.pdbx_description
1 polymer ?
#
loop_
_entity_poly.entity_id
_entity_poly.type
_entity_poly.pdbx_seq_one_letter_code
_entity_poly.pdbx_strand_id
1 'polypeptide(L)' 'MGGQVSASNSFSRLHCRNANEDWMSALCPRLWDVPLHHLSIPGSHDTMTYCLNKKSPISHEESRLLQLLNKALP' A
#
# COMPACT_ATOMS: atom_id res chain seq x y z
N MET A 1 -38.16 -19.26 -26.20
CA MET A 1 -37.58 -19.35 -24.84
C MET A 1 -36.15 -19.85 -24.92
N GLY A 2 -35.21 -19.22 -24.21
CA GLY A 2 -33.91 -19.81 -23.87
C GLY A 2 -32.71 -19.36 -24.72
N GLY A 3 -32.35 -18.07 -24.64
CA GLY A 3 -31.07 -17.57 -25.15
C GLY A 3 -29.91 -18.11 -24.32
N GLN A 4 -28.95 -18.78 -24.96
CA GLN A 4 -27.64 -19.13 -24.42
C GLN A 4 -26.88 -17.83 -24.14
N VAL A 5 -26.80 -17.45 -22.87
CA VAL A 5 -25.93 -16.37 -22.41
C VAL A 5 -24.54 -16.94 -22.22
N SER A 6 -23.68 -16.69 -23.21
CA SER A 6 -22.23 -16.83 -23.10
C SER A 6 -21.75 -16.00 -21.91
N ALA A 7 -21.47 -16.66 -20.79
CA ALA A 7 -20.63 -16.10 -19.75
C ALA A 7 -19.20 -16.04 -20.30
N SER A 8 -18.90 -14.99 -21.06
CA SER A 8 -17.55 -14.63 -21.44
C SER A 8 -16.77 -14.34 -20.18
N ASN A 9 -16.10 -15.38 -19.67
CA ASN A 9 -15.14 -15.33 -18.59
C ASN A 9 -13.91 -14.54 -19.07
N SER A 10 -14.07 -13.23 -19.25
CA SER A 10 -13.02 -12.31 -19.69
C SER A 10 -12.11 -11.94 -18.51
N PHE A 11 -11.65 -12.94 -17.77
CA PHE A 11 -10.69 -12.81 -16.67
C PHE A 11 -9.26 -12.94 -17.20
N SER A 12 -8.90 -12.23 -18.27
CA SER A 12 -7.51 -12.17 -18.77
C SER A 12 -7.50 -11.26 -19.99
N ARG A 13 -7.25 -9.95 -19.83
CA ARG A 13 -6.51 -9.15 -20.82
C ARG A 13 -6.34 -7.66 -20.56
N LEU A 14 -6.85 -7.09 -19.48
CA LEU A 14 -6.38 -5.76 -19.07
C LEU A 14 -5.20 -5.97 -18.13
N HIS A 15 -4.00 -5.92 -18.71
CA HIS A 15 -2.82 -5.51 -17.96
C HIS A 15 -3.16 -4.13 -17.38
N CYS A 16 -3.65 -4.13 -16.14
CA CYS A 16 -3.92 -2.92 -15.39
C CYS A 16 -2.55 -2.30 -15.10
N ARG A 17 -2.17 -1.33 -15.94
CA ARG A 17 -0.89 -0.60 -15.86
C ARG A 17 -0.64 -0.02 -14.46
N ASN A 18 -1.68 0.12 -13.64
CA ASN A 18 -1.66 0.60 -12.25
C ASN A 18 -2.61 -0.23 -11.33
N ALA A 19 -2.68 -1.56 -11.47
CA ALA A 19 -3.65 -2.41 -10.75
C ALA A 19 -3.72 -2.16 -9.22
N ASN A 20 -2.58 -1.79 -8.63
CA ASN A 20 -2.44 -1.57 -7.20
C ASN A 20 -2.90 -0.17 -6.76
N GLU A 21 -3.00 0.80 -7.66
CA GLU A 21 -3.39 2.18 -7.34
C GLU A 21 -4.92 2.30 -7.24
N ASP A 22 -5.64 1.63 -8.15
CA ASP A 22 -7.10 1.76 -8.29
C ASP A 22 -7.91 0.59 -7.71
N TRP A 23 -7.28 -0.27 -6.90
CA TRP A 23 -7.89 -1.54 -6.47
C TRP A 23 -9.23 -1.37 -5.73
N MET A 24 -9.40 -0.32 -4.91
CA MET A 24 -10.65 -0.05 -4.19
C MET A 24 -11.78 0.32 -5.15
N SER A 25 -11.49 1.08 -6.20
CA SER A 25 -12.45 1.47 -7.23
C SER A 25 -12.84 0.29 -8.13
N ALA A 26 -11.96 -0.70 -8.25
CA ALA A 26 -12.18 -1.94 -9.02
C ALA A 26 -12.93 -3.03 -8.24
N LEU A 27 -13.34 -2.80 -6.98
CA LEU A 27 -14.12 -3.76 -6.20
C LEU A 27 -15.48 -4.04 -6.85
N CYS A 28 -16.01 -5.25 -6.66
CA CYS A 28 -17.37 -5.57 -7.09
C CYS A 28 -18.37 -4.61 -6.39
N PRO A 29 -19.40 -4.07 -7.07
CA PRO A 29 -20.34 -3.10 -6.48
C PRO A 29 -20.97 -3.55 -5.16
N ARG A 30 -21.16 -4.86 -4.97
CA ARG A 30 -21.66 -5.44 -3.71
C ARG A 30 -20.78 -5.17 -2.48
N LEU A 31 -19.49 -4.93 -2.69
CA LEU A 31 -18.52 -4.65 -1.62
C LEU A 31 -18.44 -3.15 -1.28
N TRP A 32 -19.02 -2.26 -2.10
CA TRP A 32 -18.99 -0.82 -1.84
C TRP A 32 -19.88 -0.43 -0.65
N ASP A 33 -20.97 -1.16 -0.44
CA ASP A 33 -21.90 -0.95 0.67
C ASP A 33 -21.48 -1.71 1.95
N VAL A 34 -20.40 -2.49 1.90
CA VAL A 34 -19.89 -3.26 3.03
C VAL A 34 -19.07 -2.33 3.96
N PRO A 35 -19.31 -2.36 5.28
CA PRO A 35 -18.50 -1.58 6.22
C PRO A 35 -17.00 -1.89 6.09
N LEU A 36 -16.16 -0.85 6.17
CA LEU A 36 -14.72 -0.94 5.90
C LEU A 36 -14.00 -1.99 6.76
N HIS A 37 -14.44 -2.19 8.01
CA HIS A 37 -13.85 -3.17 8.94
C HIS A 37 -14.13 -4.64 8.56
N HIS A 38 -15.05 -4.89 7.62
CA HIS A 38 -15.28 -6.21 7.05
C HIS A 38 -14.47 -6.46 5.77
N LEU A 39 -13.75 -5.44 5.26
CA LEU A 39 -12.87 -5.57 4.11
C LEU A 39 -11.44 -5.87 4.57
N SER A 40 -10.76 -6.78 3.87
CA SER A 40 -9.32 -6.99 4.06
C SER A 40 -8.56 -5.90 3.32
N ILE A 41 -7.96 -4.97 4.07
CA ILE A 41 -7.24 -3.81 3.53
C ILE A 41 -5.75 -3.99 3.78
N PRO A 42 -4.88 -3.91 2.76
CA PRO A 42 -3.45 -3.96 2.97
C PRO A 42 -2.98 -2.73 3.75
N GLY A 43 -2.10 -2.94 4.72
CA GLY A 43 -1.47 -1.87 5.50
C GLY A 43 0.01 -2.14 5.69
N SER A 44 0.80 -1.07 5.82
CA SER A 44 2.21 -1.15 6.21
C SER A 44 2.37 -0.88 7.71
N HIS A 45 3.23 -1.67 8.36
CA HIS A 45 3.51 -1.55 9.80
C HIS A 45 4.28 -0.25 10.12
N ASP A 46 5.22 0.13 9.25
CA ASP A 46 6.16 1.23 9.47
C ASP A 46 6.05 2.31 8.38
N THR A 47 4.83 2.69 8.04
CA THR A 47 4.50 3.58 6.90
C THR A 47 5.31 4.89 6.89
N MET A 48 5.68 5.41 8.06
CA MET A 48 6.36 6.70 8.19
C MET A 48 7.89 6.60 8.29
N THR A 49 8.45 5.39 8.45
CA THR A 49 9.91 5.22 8.57
C THR A 49 10.55 4.72 7.27
N TYR A 50 9.84 4.74 6.14
CA TYR A 50 10.41 4.31 4.85
C TYR A 50 11.69 5.08 4.49
N CYS A 51 11.76 6.38 4.82
CA CYS A 51 12.96 7.21 4.60
C CYS A 51 14.04 7.05 5.68
N LEU A 52 13.77 6.27 6.72
CA LEU A 52 14.64 6.09 7.87
C LEU A 52 15.26 4.68 7.81
N ASN A 53 16.56 4.64 7.59
CA ASN A 53 17.38 3.46 7.74
C ASN A 53 18.46 3.75 8.79
N LYS A 54 19.18 2.72 9.25
CA LYS A 54 20.32 2.87 10.17
C LYS A 54 21.41 3.80 9.64
N LYS A 55 21.45 4.01 8.32
CA LYS A 55 22.38 4.92 7.63
C LYS A 55 21.81 6.32 7.37
N SER A 56 20.55 6.59 7.74
CA SER A 56 19.95 7.91 7.54
C SER A 56 20.66 8.91 8.45
N PRO A 57 21.02 10.10 7.93
CA PRO A 57 21.74 11.09 8.71
C PRO A 57 20.86 11.62 9.85
N ILE A 58 21.47 11.82 11.02
CA ILE A 58 20.84 12.53 12.13
C ILE A 58 20.75 14.02 11.76
N SER A 59 19.59 14.63 12.00
CA SER A 59 19.39 16.06 11.74
C SER A 59 20.36 16.91 12.57
N HIS A 60 20.85 18.01 11.99
CA HIS A 60 21.77 18.93 12.65
C HIS A 60 21.14 19.70 13.81
N GLU A 61 19.82 19.74 13.88
CA GLU A 61 19.04 20.35 14.97
C GLU A 61 18.87 19.41 16.17
N GLU A 62 19.33 18.16 16.08
CA GLU A 62 19.26 17.19 17.17
C GLU A 62 20.26 17.49 18.27
N SER A 63 19.99 16.95 19.47
CA SER A 63 20.82 17.18 20.65
C SER A 63 22.31 16.84 20.42
N ARG A 64 23.21 17.60 21.07
CA ARG A 64 24.67 17.39 20.98
C ARG A 64 25.10 15.97 21.35
N LEU A 65 24.37 15.31 22.25
CA LEU A 65 24.60 13.91 22.61
C LEU A 65 24.38 12.97 21.42
N LEU A 66 23.27 13.12 20.70
CA LEU A 66 22.98 12.30 19.51
C LEU A 66 24.02 12.52 18.41
N GLN A 67 24.48 13.76 18.23
CA GLN A 67 25.55 14.06 17.28
C GLN A 67 26.89 13.42 17.68
N LEU A 68 27.22 13.38 18.97
CA LEU A 68 28.43 12.73 19.48
C LEU A 68 28.36 11.21 19.31
N LEU A 69 27.22 10.60 19.64
CA LEU A 69 27.01 9.16 19.50
C LEU A 69 27.12 8.72 18.04
N ASN A 70 26.52 9.45 17.10
CA ASN A 70 26.63 9.18 15.67
C ASN A 70 28.07 9.27 15.12
N LYS A 71 28.91 10.10 15.74
CA LYS A 71 30.34 10.21 15.37
C LYS A 71 31.19 9.10 15.99
N ALA A 72 30.83 8.64 17.19
CA ALA A 72 31.60 7.65 17.94
C ALA A 72 31.26 6.20 17.56
N LEU A 73 30.06 5.93 17.07
CA LEU A 73 29.55 4.61 16.72
C LEU A 73 29.01 4.63 15.28
N PRO A 74 29.83 4.25 14.26
CA PRO A 74 29.39 4.18 12.87
C PRO A 74 28.45 3.00 12.58
#